data_AF-A0A172TEN6-F1
#
_entry.id   AF-A0A172TEN6-F1
#
_cell.length_a   1.000
_cell.length_b   1.000
_cell.length_c   1.000
_cell.angle_alpha   90.00
_cell.angle_beta   90.00
_cell.angle_gamma   90.00
#
_symmetry.space_group_name_H-M   'P 1'
#
loop_
_entity.id
_entity.type
_entity.pdbx_description
1 polymer ?
#
loop_
_entity_poly.entity_id
_entity_poly.type
_entity_poly.pdbx_seq_one_letter_code
_entity_poly.pdbx_strand_id
1 'polypeptide(L)'
;MYIFGINEVLLTHFKKASGAAGYLRFMIPGLAVELHDFFQIRSDIQRIQKAESIAQKILKLTDFSEMLPIRSEVATLELKRRITYNKQTDHTAHTLYLFLLGIYVYDTVTILKGAIDRSINSSKPIRMFIFQWTFASLLHDIGYLYSEYKDEQNQKSVLSYDNLYNQSSIEKFIGNMSQESMLLFKGIWESFVGEYPLKPTNNINIAEQIINELDNIPWLRDLGFNTTSGLDILSQYEATGVDLRDYTYFMAKNGYNEIPVVDHGVASGLMLFKYSTVWYWLSNETKKYPSLHEEFTRNSQYPRGVLSKHIIPACSAVAHHNISKVKYDYSTTPLLYFSVLCDELQIWDRFLSGSQHIENWNTIEHCMSEQILTEKVNNAEGTDLFNFSVSYNYYEKITKILNLRLNEWDKFVNLSSI
;
A
#
# COMPACT_ATOMS: atom_id res chain seq x y z
N MET A 1 9.76 22.92 -25.71
CA MET A 1 9.38 22.44 -24.37
C MET A 1 10.54 21.55 -23.91
N TYR A 2 11.04 21.71 -22.68
CA TYR A 2 12.14 20.85 -22.19
C TYR A 2 11.51 19.55 -21.71
N ILE A 3 11.91 18.44 -22.32
CA ILE A 3 11.47 17.11 -21.91
C ILE A 3 12.45 16.62 -20.84
N PHE A 4 11.94 16.30 -19.66
CA PHE A 4 12.74 15.85 -18.52
C PHE A 4 12.45 14.38 -18.22
N GLY A 5 13.44 13.68 -17.68
CA GLY A 5 13.22 12.34 -17.15
C GLY A 5 12.29 12.36 -15.94
N ILE A 6 11.47 11.32 -15.76
CA ILE A 6 10.47 11.21 -14.69
C ILE A 6 11.05 11.53 -13.30
N ASN A 7 12.24 11.03 -12.96
CA ASN A 7 12.87 11.30 -11.67
C ASN A 7 13.20 12.79 -11.46
N GLU A 8 13.59 13.51 -12.51
CA GLU A 8 13.85 14.96 -12.44
C GLU A 8 12.55 15.74 -12.25
N VAL A 9 11.47 15.31 -12.90
CA VAL A 9 10.13 15.90 -12.74
C VAL A 9 9.62 15.69 -11.32
N LEU A 10 9.68 14.46 -10.80
CA LEU A 10 9.29 14.15 -9.42
C LEU A 10 10.14 14.96 -8.43
N LEU A 11 11.46 15.00 -8.60
CA LEU A 11 12.34 15.76 -7.72
C LEU A 11 11.99 17.26 -7.72
N THR A 12 11.77 17.83 -8.92
CA THR A 12 11.41 19.23 -9.07
C THR A 12 10.07 19.53 -8.41
N HIS A 13 9.08 18.65 -8.57
CA HIS A 13 7.78 18.74 -7.92
C HIS A 13 7.92 18.76 -6.41
N PHE A 14 8.62 17.79 -5.83
CA PHE A 14 8.84 17.73 -4.38
C PHE A 14 9.68 18.89 -3.84
N LYS A 15 10.53 19.53 -4.66
CA LYS A 15 11.27 20.75 -4.27
C LYS A 15 10.40 22.01 -4.27
N LYS A 16 9.50 22.16 -5.24
CA LYS A 16 8.89 23.47 -5.56
C LYS A 16 7.38 23.53 -5.43
N ALA A 17 6.67 22.42 -5.61
CA ALA A 17 5.21 22.43 -5.67
C ALA A 17 4.57 22.71 -4.30
N SER A 18 3.33 23.19 -4.36
CA SER A 18 2.40 23.27 -3.24
C SER A 18 1.63 21.94 -3.10
N GLY A 19 0.46 21.92 -2.46
CA GLY A 19 -0.37 20.72 -2.38
C GLY A 19 0.20 19.63 -1.46
N ALA A 20 0.03 18.37 -1.86
CA ALA A 20 0.46 17.21 -1.11
C ALA A 20 2.00 17.12 -1.06
N ALA A 21 2.70 17.41 -2.16
CA ALA A 21 4.16 17.49 -2.16
C ALA A 21 4.69 18.60 -1.24
N GLY A 22 4.05 19.78 -1.26
CA GLY A 22 4.37 20.89 -0.36
C GLY A 22 4.17 20.52 1.12
N TYR A 23 3.07 19.83 1.44
CA TYR A 23 2.80 19.32 2.78
C TYR A 23 3.86 18.33 3.24
N LEU A 24 4.21 17.33 2.42
CA LEU A 24 5.24 16.34 2.76
C LEU A 24 6.61 16.97 2.96
N ARG A 25 7.01 17.89 2.08
CA ARG A 25 8.28 18.63 2.21
C ARG A 25 8.37 19.42 3.52
N PHE A 26 7.25 20.02 3.95
CA PHE A 26 7.20 20.76 5.21
C PHE A 26 7.27 19.83 6.43
N MET A 27 6.57 18.69 6.37
CA MET A 27 6.47 17.76 7.49
C MET A 27 7.68 16.81 7.65
N ILE A 28 8.45 16.59 6.57
CA ILE A 28 9.61 15.70 6.56
C ILE A 28 10.87 16.52 6.22
N PRO A 29 11.64 16.99 7.23
CA PRO A 29 12.85 17.76 7.01
C PRO A 29 13.85 17.04 6.09
N GLY A 30 14.36 17.75 5.09
CA GLY A 30 15.34 17.21 4.15
C GLY A 30 14.79 16.25 3.09
N LEU A 31 13.46 16.07 2.99
CA LEU A 31 12.86 15.11 2.04
C LEU A 31 13.39 15.26 0.60
N ALA A 32 13.49 16.48 0.09
CA ALA A 32 13.98 16.71 -1.27
C ALA A 32 15.46 16.30 -1.49
N VAL A 33 16.29 16.37 -0.44
CA VAL A 33 17.69 15.89 -0.51
C VAL A 33 17.71 14.37 -0.51
N GLU A 34 16.92 13.75 0.37
CA GLU A 34 16.78 12.28 0.43
C GLU A 34 16.28 11.69 -0.89
N LEU A 35 15.31 12.35 -1.54
CA LEU A 35 14.80 11.94 -2.86
C LEU A 35 15.83 12.13 -3.96
N HIS A 36 16.59 13.23 -3.93
CA HIS A 36 17.70 13.42 -4.88
C HIS A 36 18.70 12.27 -4.77
N ASP A 37 19.14 11.93 -3.56
CA ASP A 37 20.05 10.81 -3.33
C ASP A 37 19.45 9.49 -3.83
N PHE A 38 18.19 9.21 -3.49
CA PHE A 38 17.48 8.01 -3.92
C PHE A 38 17.49 7.85 -5.45
N PHE A 39 17.15 8.90 -6.19
CA PHE A 39 17.15 8.89 -7.67
C PHE A 39 18.55 8.77 -8.30
N GLN A 40 19.62 9.00 -7.53
CA GLN A 40 21.01 8.83 -8.00
C GLN A 40 21.58 7.43 -7.67
N ILE A 41 20.96 6.66 -6.77
CA ILE A 41 21.44 5.34 -6.41
C ILE A 41 21.23 4.37 -7.59
N ARG A 42 22.24 3.52 -7.84
CA ARG A 42 22.21 2.47 -8.87
C ARG A 42 22.41 1.05 -8.31
N SER A 43 22.81 0.93 -7.04
CA SER A 43 22.91 -0.37 -6.36
C SER A 43 21.55 -0.76 -5.78
N ASP A 44 21.08 -1.98 -6.07
CA ASP A 44 19.80 -2.49 -5.56
C ASP A 44 19.71 -2.45 -4.04
N ILE A 45 20.76 -2.89 -3.36
CA ILE A 45 20.80 -2.93 -1.89
C ILE A 45 20.67 -1.52 -1.32
N GLN A 46 21.48 -0.57 -1.82
CA GLN A 46 21.43 0.82 -1.35
C GLN A 46 20.09 1.47 -1.68
N ARG A 47 19.48 1.11 -2.81
CA ARG A 47 18.20 1.65 -3.28
C ARG A 47 17.04 1.17 -2.40
N ILE A 48 16.99 -0.13 -2.11
CA ILE A 48 16.03 -0.73 -1.16
C ILE A 48 16.19 -0.09 0.23
N GLN A 49 17.43 0.01 0.75
CA GLN A 49 17.70 0.65 2.04
C GLN A 49 17.28 2.12 2.09
N LYS A 50 17.58 2.88 1.03
CA LYS A 50 17.19 4.30 0.95
C LYS A 50 15.67 4.44 0.82
N ALA A 51 15.02 3.56 0.05
CA ALA A 51 13.57 3.53 -0.07
C ALA A 51 12.90 3.24 1.28
N GLU A 52 13.39 2.25 2.03
CA GLU A 52 12.97 1.94 3.40
C GLU A 52 13.09 3.15 4.33
N SER A 53 14.24 3.83 4.32
CA SER A 53 14.50 5.01 5.15
C SER A 53 13.53 6.16 4.85
N ILE A 54 13.21 6.40 3.58
CA ILE A 54 12.25 7.44 3.18
C ILE A 54 10.83 7.01 3.55
N ALA A 55 10.44 5.76 3.26
CA ALA A 55 9.15 5.20 3.63
C ALA A 55 8.92 5.25 5.15
N GLN A 56 9.96 5.02 5.96
CA GLN A 56 9.91 5.15 7.41
C GLN A 56 9.50 6.55 7.87
N LYS A 57 10.04 7.60 7.23
CA LYS A 57 9.67 8.98 7.56
C LYS A 57 8.22 9.27 7.18
N ILE A 58 7.75 8.74 6.05
CA ILE A 58 6.36 8.89 5.60
C ILE A 58 5.41 8.13 6.52
N LEU A 59 5.70 6.86 6.83
CA LEU A 59 4.89 6.02 7.72
C LEU A 59 4.78 6.64 9.12
N LYS A 60 5.85 7.22 9.65
CA LYS A 60 5.80 7.97 10.91
C LYS A 60 4.88 9.20 10.84
N LEU A 61 4.86 9.92 9.71
CA LEU A 61 3.98 11.07 9.52
C LEU A 61 2.50 10.66 9.44
N THR A 62 2.22 9.51 8.84
CA THR A 62 0.86 8.99 8.62
C THR A 62 0.36 8.07 9.73
N ASP A 63 1.12 7.93 10.81
CA ASP A 63 0.77 7.08 11.96
C ASP A 63 0.66 5.58 11.61
N PHE A 64 1.63 5.11 10.82
CA PHE A 64 1.81 3.72 10.37
C PHE A 64 3.22 3.18 10.66
N SER A 65 3.91 3.74 11.66
CA SER A 65 5.28 3.33 12.01
C SER A 65 5.38 1.87 12.44
N GLU A 66 4.27 1.30 12.89
CA GLU A 66 4.10 -0.07 13.29
C GLU A 66 4.08 -1.07 12.14
N MET A 67 3.89 -0.61 10.90
CA MET A 67 4.01 -1.44 9.70
C MET A 67 5.45 -1.60 9.22
N LEU A 68 6.41 -0.86 9.79
CA LEU A 68 7.81 -0.92 9.40
C LEU A 68 8.46 -2.30 9.48
N PRO A 69 8.21 -3.12 10.53
CA PRO A 69 8.77 -4.46 10.59
C PRO A 69 8.33 -5.33 9.40
N ILE A 70 7.07 -5.20 8.98
CA ILE A 70 6.53 -5.99 7.86
C ILE A 70 7.16 -5.54 6.54
N ARG A 71 7.23 -4.22 6.33
CA ARG A 71 7.86 -3.64 5.15
C ARG A 71 9.34 -4.04 5.03
N SER A 72 10.07 -3.93 6.14
CA SER A 72 11.46 -4.36 6.26
C SER A 72 11.64 -5.85 5.95
N GLU A 73 10.64 -6.66 6.28
CA GLU A 73 10.69 -8.09 6.00
C GLU A 73 10.47 -8.39 4.51
N VAL A 74 9.55 -7.69 3.85
CA VAL A 74 9.42 -7.76 2.38
C VAL A 74 10.72 -7.34 1.70
N ALA A 75 11.33 -6.22 2.12
CA ALA A 75 12.65 -5.80 1.64
C ALA A 75 13.73 -6.88 1.88
N THR A 76 13.67 -7.57 3.02
CA THR A 76 14.57 -8.68 3.34
C THR A 76 14.36 -9.87 2.41
N LEU A 77 13.11 -10.19 2.06
CA LEU A 77 12.77 -11.25 1.10
C LEU A 77 13.24 -10.90 -0.32
N GLU A 78 13.10 -9.64 -0.73
CA GLU A 78 13.65 -9.13 -2.01
C GLU A 78 15.17 -9.30 -2.07
N LEU A 79 15.89 -8.85 -1.03
CA LEU A 79 17.34 -8.95 -0.94
C LEU A 79 17.82 -10.41 -0.93
N LYS A 80 17.07 -11.30 -0.27
CA LYS A 80 17.30 -12.75 -0.26
C LYS A 80 16.84 -13.44 -1.54
N ARG A 81 16.18 -12.71 -2.47
CA ARG A 81 15.68 -13.22 -3.75
C ARG A 81 14.67 -14.36 -3.59
N ARG A 82 13.77 -14.21 -2.62
CA ARG A 82 12.76 -15.23 -2.27
C ARG A 82 11.37 -14.94 -2.80
N ILE A 83 11.12 -13.77 -3.36
CA ILE A 83 9.83 -13.48 -3.96
C ILE A 83 9.86 -14.04 -5.40
N THR A 84 9.09 -15.09 -5.66
CA THR A 84 9.03 -15.77 -6.98
C THR A 84 8.18 -14.99 -8.00
N TYR A 85 8.32 -13.66 -8.04
CA TYR A 85 7.60 -12.81 -8.98
C TYR A 85 8.52 -12.28 -10.07
N ASN A 86 8.41 -12.86 -11.26
CA ASN A 86 9.35 -12.58 -12.36
C ASN A 86 9.21 -11.19 -13.00
N LYS A 87 8.16 -10.41 -12.67
CA LYS A 87 7.90 -9.12 -13.33
C LYS A 87 8.51 -7.93 -12.60
N GLN A 88 8.64 -8.02 -11.28
CA GLN A 88 9.14 -6.95 -10.41
C GLN A 88 9.76 -7.59 -9.19
N THR A 89 10.92 -7.10 -8.78
CA THR A 89 11.71 -7.78 -7.73
C THR A 89 12.32 -6.80 -6.75
N ASP A 90 11.88 -5.55 -6.83
CA ASP A 90 12.25 -4.40 -6.00
C ASP A 90 10.99 -3.69 -5.47
N HIS A 91 10.02 -4.47 -4.96
CA HIS A 91 8.73 -3.98 -4.45
C HIS A 91 8.90 -2.83 -3.44
N THR A 92 9.94 -2.88 -2.61
CA THR A 92 10.27 -1.86 -1.61
C THR A 92 10.57 -0.49 -2.24
N ALA A 93 11.25 -0.48 -3.39
CA ALA A 93 11.52 0.74 -4.16
C ALA A 93 10.33 1.13 -5.05
N HIS A 94 9.69 0.13 -5.68
CA HIS A 94 8.47 0.30 -6.48
C HIS A 94 7.36 1.02 -5.70
N THR A 95 7.03 0.55 -4.51
CA THR A 95 6.00 1.15 -3.63
C THR A 95 6.32 2.61 -3.27
N LEU A 96 7.60 2.97 -3.12
CA LEU A 96 8.02 4.36 -2.92
C LEU A 96 7.86 5.18 -4.21
N TYR A 97 8.32 4.68 -5.37
CA TYR A 97 8.10 5.35 -6.65
C TYR A 97 6.61 5.56 -6.93
N LEU A 98 5.78 4.55 -6.66
CA LEU A 98 4.34 4.60 -6.76
C LEU A 98 3.76 5.69 -5.85
N PHE A 99 4.20 5.75 -4.59
CA PHE A 99 3.79 6.81 -3.67
C PHE A 99 4.12 8.20 -4.26
N LEU A 100 5.35 8.41 -4.72
CA LEU A 100 5.81 9.69 -5.27
C LEU A 100 5.06 10.08 -6.55
N LEU A 101 4.80 9.12 -7.44
CA LEU A 101 4.00 9.31 -8.64
C LEU A 101 2.58 9.73 -8.28
N GLY A 102 1.93 9.06 -7.33
CA GLY A 102 0.60 9.42 -6.88
C GLY A 102 0.54 10.83 -6.29
N ILE A 103 1.54 11.26 -5.51
CA ILE A 103 1.59 12.66 -5.05
C ILE A 103 1.66 13.63 -6.24
N TYR A 104 2.48 13.33 -7.25
CA TYR A 104 2.59 14.15 -8.45
C TYR A 104 1.27 14.21 -9.23
N VAL A 105 0.63 13.08 -9.52
CA VAL A 105 -0.63 13.03 -10.27
C VAL A 105 -1.76 13.72 -9.48
N TYR A 106 -1.86 13.50 -8.17
CA TYR A 106 -2.86 14.17 -7.33
C TYR A 106 -2.69 15.70 -7.32
N ASP A 107 -1.47 16.21 -7.31
CA ASP A 107 -1.23 17.66 -7.34
C ASP A 107 -1.44 18.28 -8.73
N THR A 108 -1.37 17.50 -9.81
CA THR A 108 -1.36 18.00 -11.20
C THR A 108 -2.64 17.75 -11.98
N VAL A 109 -3.32 16.61 -11.78
CA VAL A 109 -4.53 16.23 -12.52
C VAL A 109 -5.77 16.61 -11.69
N THR A 110 -6.26 17.82 -11.90
CA THR A 110 -7.30 18.45 -11.08
C THR A 110 -8.62 17.68 -11.06
N ILE A 111 -8.97 16.97 -12.14
CA ILE A 111 -10.18 16.14 -12.20
C ILE A 111 -10.08 14.96 -11.24
N LEU A 112 -8.97 14.20 -11.28
CA LEU A 112 -8.74 13.08 -10.37
C LEU A 112 -8.66 13.55 -8.93
N LYS A 113 -7.92 14.64 -8.67
CA LYS A 113 -7.89 15.29 -7.36
C LYS A 113 -9.29 15.61 -6.85
N GLY A 114 -10.13 16.23 -7.69
CA GLY A 114 -11.50 16.58 -7.32
C GLY A 114 -12.37 15.35 -7.01
N ALA A 115 -12.21 14.25 -7.76
CA ALA A 115 -12.91 13.00 -7.49
C ALA A 115 -12.47 12.38 -6.15
N ILE A 116 -11.17 12.32 -5.89
CA ILE A 116 -10.59 11.82 -4.64
C ILE A 116 -11.04 12.69 -3.46
N ASP A 117 -10.93 14.02 -3.56
CA ASP A 117 -11.30 14.95 -2.49
C ASP A 117 -12.80 14.88 -2.15
N ARG A 118 -13.66 14.70 -3.16
CA ARG A 118 -15.11 14.46 -2.95
C ARG A 118 -15.37 13.14 -2.23
N SER A 119 -14.66 12.07 -2.60
CA SER A 119 -14.74 10.77 -1.94
C SER A 119 -14.28 10.86 -0.47
N ILE A 120 -13.18 11.57 -0.22
CA ILE A 120 -12.64 11.81 1.12
C ILE A 120 -13.64 12.61 1.96
N ASN A 121 -14.25 13.66 1.41
CA ASN A 121 -15.25 14.48 2.10
C ASN A 121 -14.78 14.92 3.51
N SER A 122 -13.61 15.57 3.56
CA SER A 122 -12.97 16.02 4.80
C SER A 122 -12.56 17.48 4.66
N SER A 123 -12.55 18.21 5.78
CA SER A 123 -11.99 19.57 5.83
C SER A 123 -10.46 19.60 5.67
N LYS A 124 -9.79 18.44 5.71
CA LYS A 124 -8.35 18.29 5.54
C LYS A 124 -8.04 17.28 4.42
N PRO A 125 -8.47 17.54 3.17
CA PRO A 125 -8.43 16.55 2.09
C PRO A 125 -7.01 16.05 1.81
N ILE A 126 -6.02 16.95 1.74
CA ILE A 126 -4.61 16.57 1.51
C ILE A 126 -4.09 15.59 2.57
N ARG A 127 -4.37 15.84 3.86
CA ARG A 127 -3.92 14.96 4.94
C ARG A 127 -4.58 13.58 4.85
N MET A 128 -5.87 13.54 4.54
CA MET A 128 -6.62 12.29 4.40
C MET A 128 -6.25 11.54 3.12
N PHE A 129 -5.93 12.26 2.04
CA PHE A 129 -5.40 11.67 0.81
C PHE A 129 -4.06 10.98 1.10
N ILE A 130 -3.10 11.68 1.71
CA ILE A 130 -1.80 11.08 2.06
C ILE A 130 -1.99 9.87 2.98
N PHE A 131 -2.90 9.96 3.96
CA PHE A 131 -3.24 8.83 4.83
C PHE A 131 -3.75 7.62 4.04
N GLN A 132 -4.77 7.78 3.19
CA GLN A 132 -5.32 6.69 2.37
C GLN A 132 -4.29 6.17 1.35
N TRP A 133 -3.55 7.07 0.74
CA TRP A 133 -2.54 6.75 -0.27
C TRP A 133 -1.38 5.96 0.32
N THR A 134 -1.00 6.19 1.57
CA THR A 134 0.00 5.35 2.25
C THR A 134 -0.40 3.87 2.30
N PHE A 135 -1.68 3.53 2.54
CA PHE A 135 -2.14 2.13 2.41
C PHE A 135 -2.00 1.66 0.97
N ALA A 136 -2.58 2.44 0.06
CA ALA A 136 -2.80 2.04 -1.33
C ALA A 136 -1.53 2.08 -2.19
N SER A 137 -0.42 2.62 -1.68
CA SER A 137 0.87 2.62 -2.35
C SER A 137 2.01 2.05 -1.50
N LEU A 138 2.35 2.62 -0.34
CA LEU A 138 3.54 2.19 0.43
C LEU A 138 3.38 0.80 1.06
N LEU A 139 2.13 0.41 1.34
CA LEU A 139 1.79 -0.80 2.06
C LEU A 139 1.01 -1.82 1.21
N HIS A 140 0.75 -1.54 -0.07
CA HIS A 140 -0.10 -2.40 -0.90
C HIS A 140 0.51 -3.77 -1.22
N ASP A 141 1.84 -3.87 -1.12
CA ASP A 141 2.64 -5.07 -1.42
C ASP A 141 3.09 -5.86 -0.18
N ILE A 142 2.65 -5.50 1.03
CA ILE A 142 3.10 -6.21 2.25
C ILE A 142 2.67 -7.68 2.30
N GLY A 143 1.64 -8.06 1.54
CA GLY A 143 1.15 -9.43 1.40
C GLY A 143 2.13 -10.37 0.69
N TYR A 144 3.18 -9.86 0.05
CA TYR A 144 4.29 -10.68 -0.43
C TYR A 144 4.99 -11.47 0.69
N LEU A 145 4.75 -11.13 1.95
CA LEU A 145 5.12 -11.96 3.10
C LEU A 145 4.66 -13.42 2.96
N TYR A 146 3.53 -13.64 2.27
CA TYR A 146 2.94 -14.95 2.03
C TYR A 146 3.27 -15.55 0.65
N SER A 147 4.16 -14.95 -0.15
CA SER A 147 4.47 -15.46 -1.49
C SER A 147 5.04 -16.89 -1.45
N GLU A 148 5.90 -17.14 -0.47
CA GLU A 148 6.54 -18.45 -0.23
C GLU A 148 6.04 -19.08 1.09
N TYR A 149 4.73 -19.06 1.32
CA TYR A 149 4.13 -19.58 2.56
C TYR A 149 4.41 -21.07 2.84
N LYS A 150 4.89 -21.83 1.85
CA LYS A 150 5.31 -23.24 1.99
C LYS A 150 6.79 -23.39 2.37
N ASP A 151 7.61 -22.35 2.22
CA ASP A 151 9.03 -22.39 2.58
C ASP A 151 9.19 -22.19 4.09
N GLU A 152 9.74 -23.19 4.79
CA GLU A 152 10.05 -23.12 6.22
C GLU A 152 10.94 -21.90 6.55
N GLN A 153 11.81 -21.51 5.62
CA GLN A 153 12.69 -20.37 5.83
C GLN A 153 11.96 -19.01 5.73
N ASN A 154 10.75 -18.99 5.15
CA ASN A 154 9.86 -17.83 5.06
C ASN A 154 8.91 -17.73 6.29
N GLN A 155 8.81 -18.77 7.13
CA GLN A 155 7.99 -18.72 8.34
C GLN A 155 8.40 -17.61 9.30
N LYS A 156 9.70 -17.28 9.36
CA LYS A 156 10.20 -16.13 10.14
C LYS A 156 9.63 -14.81 9.64
N SER A 157 9.43 -14.72 8.34
CA SER A 157 8.89 -13.53 7.70
C SER A 157 7.41 -13.38 8.08
N VAL A 158 6.61 -14.44 7.92
CA VAL A 158 5.20 -14.45 8.36
C VAL A 158 5.04 -14.17 9.86
N LEU A 159 5.96 -14.70 10.69
CA LEU A 159 5.98 -14.44 12.12
C LEU A 159 6.13 -12.95 12.45
N SER A 160 6.72 -12.13 11.56
CA SER A 160 6.78 -10.67 11.76
C SER A 160 5.39 -10.04 11.81
N TYR A 161 4.43 -10.54 11.02
CA TYR A 161 3.04 -10.10 11.03
C TYR A 161 2.31 -10.57 12.27
N ASP A 162 2.46 -11.85 12.63
CA ASP A 162 1.87 -12.39 13.87
C ASP A 162 2.39 -11.61 15.10
N ASN A 163 3.67 -11.23 15.10
CA ASN A 163 4.30 -10.45 16.17
C ASN A 163 3.75 -9.02 16.32
N LEU A 164 3.05 -8.46 15.32
CA LEU A 164 2.38 -7.16 15.48
C LEU A 164 1.32 -7.20 16.58
N TYR A 165 0.75 -8.37 16.82
CA TYR A 165 -0.25 -8.60 17.85
C TYR A 165 0.34 -9.07 19.18
N ASN A 166 1.68 -9.09 19.33
CA ASN A 166 2.25 -9.33 20.65
C ASN A 166 2.00 -8.11 21.54
N GLN A 167 1.69 -8.36 22.81
CA GLN A 167 1.47 -7.31 23.80
C GLN A 167 2.63 -6.29 23.83
N SER A 168 3.88 -6.76 23.79
CA SER A 168 5.06 -5.89 23.79
C SER A 168 5.16 -5.01 22.54
N SER A 169 4.69 -5.50 21.39
CA SER A 169 4.59 -4.71 20.16
C SER A 169 3.55 -3.60 20.32
N ILE A 170 2.34 -3.94 20.79
CA ILE A 170 1.27 -2.95 21.00
C ILE A 170 1.69 -1.89 22.03
N GLU A 171 2.28 -2.30 23.17
CA GLU A 171 2.81 -1.39 24.20
C GLU A 171 3.83 -0.40 23.64
N LYS A 172 4.73 -0.87 22.77
CA LYS A 172 5.75 -0.03 22.14
C LYS A 172 5.15 1.10 21.30
N PHE A 173 4.04 0.84 20.60
CA PHE A 173 3.43 1.82 19.68
C PHE A 173 2.48 2.80 20.37
N ILE A 174 1.87 2.39 21.47
CA ILE A 174 1.10 3.30 22.34
C ILE A 174 1.98 4.43 22.88
N GLY A 175 3.26 4.14 23.17
CA GLY A 175 4.21 5.09 23.70
C GLY A 175 4.13 5.22 25.23
N ASN A 176 4.42 6.42 25.74
CA ASN A 176 4.56 6.61 27.19
C ASN A 176 3.19 6.73 27.87
N MET A 177 2.85 5.73 28.68
CA MET A 177 1.74 5.74 29.63
C MET A 177 2.22 5.80 31.08
N SER A 178 1.35 6.28 31.97
CA SER A 178 1.50 6.11 33.41
C SER A 178 1.45 4.62 33.78
N GLN A 179 2.06 4.25 34.92
CA GLN A 179 2.06 2.86 35.38
C GLN A 179 0.64 2.33 35.60
N GLU A 180 -0.26 3.16 36.12
CA GLU A 180 -1.66 2.84 36.32
C GLU A 180 -2.39 2.58 34.99
N SER A 181 -2.27 3.50 34.02
CA SER A 181 -2.84 3.33 32.68
C SER A 181 -2.27 2.09 31.99
N MET A 182 -0.97 1.82 32.12
CA MET A 182 -0.35 0.61 31.57
C MET A 182 -0.93 -0.66 32.20
N LEU A 183 -1.15 -0.71 33.53
CA LEU A 183 -1.78 -1.87 34.18
C LEU A 183 -3.22 -2.10 33.68
N LEU A 184 -4.00 -1.03 33.56
CA LEU A 184 -5.36 -1.09 33.01
C LEU A 184 -5.35 -1.57 31.56
N PHE A 185 -4.44 -1.02 30.74
CA PHE A 185 -4.28 -1.41 29.35
C PHE A 185 -3.94 -2.91 29.21
N LYS A 186 -3.03 -3.42 30.03
CA LYS A 186 -2.69 -4.85 30.06
C LYS A 186 -3.91 -5.72 30.33
N GLY A 187 -4.76 -5.33 31.28
CA GLY A 187 -6.02 -6.02 31.55
C GLY A 187 -6.98 -6.00 30.35
N ILE A 188 -7.09 -4.86 29.64
CA ILE A 188 -7.87 -4.78 28.39
C ILE A 188 -7.29 -5.71 27.31
N TRP A 189 -5.97 -5.73 27.13
CA TRP A 189 -5.31 -6.58 26.16
C TRP A 189 -5.44 -8.07 26.48
N GLU A 190 -5.28 -8.46 27.75
CA GLU A 190 -5.52 -9.83 28.21
C GLU A 190 -6.97 -10.27 27.95
N SER A 191 -7.94 -9.38 28.19
CA SER A 191 -9.35 -9.61 27.84
C SER A 191 -9.53 -9.79 26.33
N PHE A 192 -8.89 -8.95 25.50
CA PHE A 192 -8.93 -9.05 24.05
C PHE A 192 -8.44 -10.42 23.57
N VAL A 193 -7.26 -10.85 24.02
CA VAL A 193 -6.67 -12.13 23.62
C VAL A 193 -7.49 -13.32 24.13
N GLY A 194 -8.08 -13.20 25.32
CA GLY A 194 -8.96 -14.22 25.89
C GLY A 194 -10.27 -14.40 25.12
N GLU A 195 -10.89 -13.30 24.69
CA GLU A 195 -12.14 -13.30 23.93
C GLU A 195 -11.91 -13.61 22.43
N TYR A 196 -10.80 -13.13 21.88
CA TYR A 196 -10.44 -13.24 20.46
C TYR A 196 -9.07 -13.91 20.28
N PRO A 197 -8.98 -15.24 20.44
CA PRO A 197 -7.73 -15.96 20.25
C PRO A 197 -7.15 -15.70 18.86
N LEU A 198 -5.98 -15.07 18.81
CA LEU A 198 -5.26 -14.84 17.57
C LEU A 198 -4.46 -16.09 17.22
N LYS A 199 -4.84 -16.73 16.12
CA LYS A 199 -4.10 -17.87 15.59
C LYS A 199 -2.93 -17.37 14.74
N PRO A 200 -1.68 -17.76 15.07
CA PRO A 200 -0.53 -17.43 14.24
C PRO A 200 -0.68 -18.02 12.84
N THR A 201 -0.32 -17.25 11.82
CA THR A 201 -0.35 -17.68 10.42
C THR A 201 0.97 -18.29 9.96
N ASN A 202 2.06 -18.10 10.71
CA ASN A 202 3.40 -18.57 10.36
C ASN A 202 3.54 -20.09 10.22
N ASN A 203 2.66 -20.88 10.83
CA ASN A 203 2.68 -22.34 10.76
C ASN A 203 1.69 -22.91 9.73
N ILE A 204 0.98 -22.06 8.99
CA ILE A 204 -0.04 -22.48 8.02
C ILE A 204 0.60 -22.60 6.65
N ASN A 205 0.54 -23.79 6.04
CA ASN A 205 1.10 -24.09 4.73
C ASN A 205 0.05 -24.35 3.64
N ILE A 206 -1.20 -23.95 3.89
CA ILE A 206 -2.34 -24.04 2.95
C ILE A 206 -2.89 -22.63 2.72
N ALA A 207 -2.92 -22.17 1.46
CA ALA A 207 -3.32 -20.81 1.11
C ALA A 207 -4.75 -20.49 1.57
N GLU A 208 -5.69 -21.41 1.38
CA GLU A 208 -7.08 -21.24 1.85
C GLU A 208 -7.15 -21.03 3.38
N GLN A 209 -6.33 -21.74 4.15
CA GLN A 209 -6.29 -21.57 5.61
C GLN A 209 -5.68 -20.23 6.02
N ILE A 210 -4.65 -19.74 5.30
CA ILE A 210 -4.09 -18.40 5.54
C ILE A 210 -5.16 -17.34 5.27
N ILE A 211 -5.87 -17.45 4.14
CA ILE A 211 -6.98 -16.55 3.80
C ILE A 211 -8.07 -16.61 4.87
N ASN A 212 -8.50 -17.80 5.30
CA ASN A 212 -9.51 -17.94 6.35
C ASN A 212 -9.10 -17.20 7.63
N GLU A 213 -7.83 -17.30 8.03
CA GLU A 213 -7.35 -16.64 9.24
C GLU A 213 -7.16 -15.12 9.07
N LEU A 214 -6.75 -14.65 7.89
CA LEU A 214 -6.72 -13.21 7.59
C LEU A 214 -8.11 -12.60 7.50
N ASP A 215 -9.07 -13.31 6.90
CA ASP A 215 -10.47 -12.92 6.75
C ASP A 215 -11.22 -12.91 8.08
N ASN A 216 -10.88 -13.81 9.01
CA ASN A 216 -11.54 -13.89 10.31
C ASN A 216 -11.10 -12.76 11.27
N ILE A 217 -11.99 -11.78 11.45
CA ILE A 217 -11.84 -10.59 12.29
C ILE A 217 -13.04 -10.53 13.27
N PRO A 218 -13.04 -11.35 14.33
CA PRO A 218 -14.22 -11.55 15.19
C PRO A 218 -14.69 -10.28 15.92
N TRP A 219 -13.76 -9.37 16.27
CA TRP A 219 -14.06 -8.11 16.96
C TRP A 219 -14.75 -7.06 16.08
N LEU A 220 -15.00 -7.33 14.79
CA LEU A 220 -15.82 -6.45 13.96
C LEU A 220 -17.24 -6.27 14.51
N ARG A 221 -17.79 -7.29 15.18
CA ARG A 221 -19.12 -7.20 15.81
C ARG A 221 -19.17 -6.14 16.90
N ASP A 222 -18.13 -6.03 17.71
CA ASP A 222 -18.00 -5.00 18.75
C ASP A 222 -17.84 -3.60 18.17
N LEU A 223 -17.25 -3.51 16.97
CA LEU A 223 -17.19 -2.28 16.19
C LEU A 223 -18.50 -1.94 15.48
N GLY A 224 -19.54 -2.77 15.69
CA GLY A 224 -20.89 -2.57 15.19
C GLY A 224 -21.10 -2.99 13.74
N PHE A 225 -20.27 -3.91 13.22
CA PHE A 225 -20.52 -4.59 11.95
C PHE A 225 -21.33 -5.87 12.17
N ASN A 226 -22.07 -6.32 11.16
CA ASN A 226 -22.92 -7.52 11.22
C ASN A 226 -22.19 -8.81 10.80
N THR A 227 -20.91 -8.72 10.47
CA THR A 227 -20.06 -9.84 10.02
C THR A 227 -18.76 -9.86 10.82
N THR A 228 -18.07 -11.00 10.76
CA THR A 228 -16.70 -11.17 11.24
C THR A 228 -15.72 -11.37 10.10
N SER A 229 -16.18 -11.32 8.85
CA SER A 229 -15.34 -11.46 7.66
C SER A 229 -14.83 -10.09 7.20
N GLY A 230 -13.52 -9.99 7.06
CA GLY A 230 -12.86 -8.85 6.42
C GLY A 230 -13.25 -8.72 4.96
N LEU A 231 -13.28 -9.82 4.21
CA LEU A 231 -13.69 -9.88 2.80
C LEU A 231 -15.11 -9.32 2.62
N ASP A 232 -16.06 -9.70 3.47
CA ASP A 232 -17.44 -9.15 3.41
C ASP A 232 -17.47 -7.63 3.55
N ILE A 233 -16.60 -7.05 4.38
CA ILE A 233 -16.50 -5.60 4.56
C ILE A 233 -15.79 -4.94 3.37
N LEU A 234 -14.67 -5.51 2.93
CA LEU A 234 -13.89 -4.94 1.82
C LEU A 234 -14.66 -5.00 0.49
N SER A 235 -15.47 -6.03 0.25
CA SER A 235 -16.33 -6.17 -0.93
C SER A 235 -17.42 -5.10 -1.04
N GLN A 236 -17.87 -4.50 0.07
CA GLN A 236 -19.01 -3.57 0.07
C GLN A 236 -18.68 -2.21 -0.57
N TYR A 237 -17.40 -1.87 -0.68
CA TYR A 237 -16.96 -0.53 -1.04
C TYR A 237 -16.66 -0.36 -2.52
N GLU A 238 -16.52 -1.47 -3.27
CA GLU A 238 -16.03 -1.45 -4.64
C GLU A 238 -17.01 -2.21 -5.54
N ALA A 239 -17.72 -1.47 -6.41
CA ALA A 239 -18.63 -2.05 -7.40
C ALA A 239 -17.84 -2.58 -8.61
N THR A 240 -17.05 -3.63 -8.40
CA THR A 240 -16.17 -4.21 -9.42
C THR A 240 -16.89 -5.19 -10.36
N GLY A 241 -18.08 -5.67 -9.95
CA GLY A 241 -18.79 -6.77 -10.61
C GLY A 241 -18.14 -8.14 -10.41
N VAL A 242 -17.01 -8.21 -9.72
CA VAL A 242 -16.33 -9.45 -9.30
C VAL A 242 -16.40 -9.51 -7.79
N ASP A 243 -16.99 -10.58 -7.27
CA ASP A 243 -17.02 -10.80 -5.83
C ASP A 243 -15.59 -11.08 -5.33
N LEU A 244 -15.08 -10.22 -4.43
CA LEU A 244 -13.71 -10.32 -3.91
C LEU A 244 -13.50 -11.66 -3.21
N ARG A 245 -14.50 -12.16 -2.48
CA ARG A 245 -14.41 -13.44 -1.77
C ARG A 245 -14.26 -14.59 -2.77
N ASP A 246 -15.10 -14.65 -3.79
CA ASP A 246 -15.01 -15.67 -4.84
C ASP A 246 -13.65 -15.63 -5.55
N TYR A 247 -13.15 -14.43 -5.89
CA TYR A 247 -11.82 -14.26 -6.45
C TYR A 247 -10.73 -14.78 -5.49
N THR A 248 -10.79 -14.37 -4.22
CA THR A 248 -9.79 -14.76 -3.20
C THR A 248 -9.72 -16.28 -3.04
N TYR A 249 -10.86 -16.96 -2.85
CA TYR A 249 -10.86 -18.42 -2.68
C TYR A 249 -10.51 -19.15 -3.98
N PHE A 250 -10.87 -18.59 -5.14
CA PHE A 250 -10.39 -19.13 -6.42
C PHE A 250 -8.86 -19.09 -6.50
N MET A 251 -8.23 -17.97 -6.11
CA MET A 251 -6.78 -17.83 -6.09
C MET A 251 -6.11 -18.72 -5.05
N ALA A 252 -6.70 -18.83 -3.86
CA ALA A 252 -6.20 -19.70 -2.80
C ALA A 252 -6.28 -21.19 -3.15
N LYS A 253 -7.21 -21.58 -4.02
CA LYS A 253 -7.43 -22.98 -4.43
C LYS A 253 -6.70 -23.36 -5.72
N ASN A 254 -6.79 -22.51 -6.74
CA ASN A 254 -6.31 -22.80 -8.09
C ASN A 254 -5.11 -21.91 -8.45
N GLY A 255 -5.05 -20.72 -7.87
CA GLY A 255 -4.05 -19.68 -8.11
C GLY A 255 -3.71 -19.42 -9.57
N TYR A 256 -2.44 -19.10 -9.83
CA TYR A 256 -1.97 -18.81 -11.18
C TYR A 256 -1.42 -20.10 -11.82
N ASN A 257 -1.92 -20.45 -13.00
CA ASN A 257 -1.52 -21.67 -13.71
C ASN A 257 -1.68 -22.95 -12.87
N GLU A 258 -2.82 -23.08 -12.17
CA GLU A 258 -3.15 -24.24 -11.32
C GLU A 258 -2.24 -24.43 -10.09
N ILE A 259 -1.46 -23.40 -9.73
CA ILE A 259 -0.66 -23.38 -8.51
C ILE A 259 -1.36 -22.49 -7.48
N PRO A 260 -1.86 -23.04 -6.36
CA PRO A 260 -2.46 -22.27 -5.27
C PRO A 260 -1.56 -21.13 -4.79
N VAL A 261 -2.13 -19.93 -4.62
CA VAL A 261 -1.40 -18.77 -4.11
C VAL A 261 -2.21 -18.00 -3.07
N VAL A 262 -1.53 -17.36 -2.14
CA VAL A 262 -2.10 -16.25 -1.36
C VAL A 262 -1.90 -15.00 -2.21
N ASP A 263 -2.96 -14.46 -2.80
CA ASP A 263 -2.84 -13.25 -3.61
C ASP A 263 -2.35 -12.07 -2.73
N HIS A 264 -1.23 -11.47 -3.10
CA HIS A 264 -0.56 -10.47 -2.27
C HIS A 264 -1.42 -9.23 -2.04
N GLY A 265 -2.18 -8.77 -3.04
CA GLY A 265 -3.06 -7.61 -2.89
C GLY A 265 -4.17 -7.88 -1.88
N VAL A 266 -4.85 -9.02 -2.02
CA VAL A 266 -5.88 -9.46 -1.05
C VAL A 266 -5.28 -9.59 0.36
N ALA A 267 -4.14 -10.27 0.48
CA ALA A 267 -3.48 -10.45 1.77
C ALA A 267 -3.09 -9.12 2.40
N SER A 268 -2.48 -8.20 1.65
CA SER A 268 -2.17 -6.84 2.12
C SER A 268 -3.41 -6.13 2.64
N GLY A 269 -4.51 -6.16 1.88
CA GLY A 269 -5.77 -5.50 2.26
C GLY A 269 -6.35 -6.05 3.56
N LEU A 270 -6.38 -7.39 3.70
CA LEU A 270 -6.84 -8.05 4.92
C LEU A 270 -5.92 -7.83 6.11
N MET A 271 -4.59 -7.88 5.91
CA MET A 271 -3.59 -7.61 6.95
C MET A 271 -3.77 -6.20 7.51
N LEU A 272 -3.85 -5.20 6.62
CA LEU A 272 -4.03 -3.80 6.98
C LEU A 272 -5.36 -3.58 7.70
N PHE A 273 -6.44 -4.20 7.20
CA PHE A 273 -7.76 -4.04 7.79
C PHE A 273 -7.87 -4.71 9.17
N LYS A 274 -7.42 -5.95 9.29
CA LYS A 274 -7.40 -6.71 10.55
C LYS A 274 -6.57 -5.96 11.59
N TYR A 275 -5.36 -5.54 11.25
CA TYR A 275 -4.52 -4.82 12.18
C TYR A 275 -5.11 -3.46 12.59
N SER A 276 -5.59 -2.67 11.63
CA SER A 276 -6.19 -1.36 11.90
C SER A 276 -7.38 -1.47 12.85
N THR A 277 -8.25 -2.47 12.66
CA THR A 277 -9.46 -2.61 13.46
C THR A 277 -9.19 -2.99 14.92
N VAL A 278 -8.06 -3.63 15.24
CA VAL A 278 -7.63 -3.84 16.64
C VAL A 278 -7.48 -2.50 17.37
N TRP A 279 -6.85 -1.51 16.75
CA TRP A 279 -6.66 -0.19 17.37
C TRP A 279 -7.98 0.54 17.63
N TYR A 280 -8.95 0.39 16.73
CA TYR A 280 -10.30 0.95 16.93
C TYR A 280 -11.03 0.25 18.07
N TRP A 281 -10.87 -1.07 18.18
CA TRP A 281 -11.44 -1.84 19.30
C TRP A 281 -10.81 -1.40 20.62
N LEU A 282 -9.49 -1.34 20.72
CA LEU A 282 -8.77 -0.88 21.91
C LEU A 282 -9.15 0.56 22.29
N SER A 283 -9.24 1.46 21.30
CA SER A 283 -9.68 2.83 21.55
C SER A 283 -11.11 2.88 22.10
N ASN A 284 -12.01 2.00 21.65
CA ASN A 284 -13.36 1.95 22.16
C ASN A 284 -13.40 1.43 23.61
N GLU A 285 -12.63 0.39 23.91
CA GLU A 285 -12.57 -0.22 25.23
C GLU A 285 -11.93 0.70 26.28
N THR A 286 -10.89 1.44 25.90
CA THR A 286 -10.24 2.41 26.79
C THR A 286 -11.18 3.53 27.25
N LYS A 287 -12.27 3.85 26.54
CA LYS A 287 -13.25 4.87 26.95
C LYS A 287 -13.91 4.59 28.31
N LYS A 288 -13.89 3.33 28.77
CA LYS A 288 -14.33 2.93 30.11
C LYS A 288 -13.46 3.55 31.21
N TYR A 289 -12.26 4.02 30.87
CA TYR A 289 -11.24 4.56 31.77
C TYR A 289 -10.72 5.90 31.22
N PRO A 290 -11.30 7.06 31.60
CA PRO A 290 -11.00 8.35 30.97
C PRO A 290 -9.51 8.72 30.90
N SER A 291 -8.77 8.53 32.00
CA SER A 291 -7.32 8.81 32.05
C SER A 291 -6.55 7.95 31.04
N LEU A 292 -6.82 6.64 31.02
CA LEU A 292 -6.21 5.73 30.06
C LEU A 292 -6.58 6.12 28.61
N HIS A 293 -7.84 6.47 28.35
CA HIS A 293 -8.28 6.87 27.00
C HIS A 293 -7.56 8.11 26.51
N GLU A 294 -7.39 9.12 27.37
CA GLU A 294 -6.65 10.34 27.04
C GLU A 294 -5.18 10.03 26.74
N GLU A 295 -4.55 9.17 27.53
CA GLU A 295 -3.16 8.75 27.28
C GLU A 295 -3.02 7.93 25.99
N PHE A 296 -3.93 6.97 25.76
CA PHE A 296 -3.95 6.10 24.58
C PHE A 296 -4.16 6.88 23.28
N THR A 297 -5.03 7.90 23.31
CA THR A 297 -5.38 8.69 22.13
C THR A 297 -4.58 9.98 21.96
N ARG A 298 -3.53 10.18 22.79
CA ARG A 298 -2.72 11.41 22.81
C ARG A 298 -2.08 11.70 21.45
N ASN A 299 -1.54 10.68 20.80
CA ASN A 299 -0.85 10.82 19.51
C ASN A 299 -1.76 10.53 18.31
N SER A 300 -2.74 9.64 18.53
CA SER A 300 -3.51 8.98 17.47
C SER A 300 -4.97 8.90 17.88
N GLN A 301 -5.87 9.35 17.00
CA GLN A 301 -7.31 9.30 17.26
C GLN A 301 -7.97 8.24 16.39
N TYR A 302 -8.94 7.53 16.97
CA TYR A 302 -9.65 6.43 16.31
C TYR A 302 -11.15 6.68 16.21
N PRO A 303 -11.60 7.79 15.58
CA PRO A 303 -13.02 8.08 15.43
C PRO A 303 -13.64 7.10 14.42
N ARG A 304 -14.76 6.47 14.77
CA ARG A 304 -15.45 5.46 13.92
C ARG A 304 -15.70 5.94 12.48
N GLY A 305 -15.93 7.25 12.29
CA GLY A 305 -16.09 7.84 10.96
C GLY A 305 -14.83 7.74 10.08
N VAL A 306 -13.63 7.74 10.64
CA VAL A 306 -12.38 7.54 9.88
C VAL A 306 -12.21 6.07 9.48
N LEU A 307 -12.58 5.12 10.35
CA LEU A 307 -12.58 3.70 9.98
C LEU A 307 -13.43 3.46 8.73
N SER A 308 -14.69 3.92 8.76
CA SER A 308 -15.63 3.65 7.67
C SER A 308 -15.40 4.48 6.41
N LYS A 309 -14.97 5.75 6.54
CA LYS A 309 -14.78 6.64 5.39
C LYS A 309 -13.38 6.58 4.78
N HIS A 310 -12.38 6.12 5.54
CA HIS A 310 -10.99 6.20 5.09
C HIS A 310 -10.24 4.89 5.11
N ILE A 311 -10.27 4.15 6.22
CA ILE A 311 -9.49 2.92 6.33
C ILE A 311 -10.09 1.80 5.48
N ILE A 312 -11.41 1.57 5.55
CA ILE A 312 -12.04 0.51 4.77
C ILE A 312 -11.87 0.74 3.25
N PRO A 313 -12.17 1.94 2.69
CA PRO A 313 -11.91 2.19 1.27
C PRO A 313 -10.45 2.01 0.87
N ALA A 314 -9.50 2.42 1.72
CA ALA A 314 -8.07 2.29 1.43
C ALA A 314 -7.62 0.82 1.44
N CYS A 315 -8.04 0.03 2.43
CA CYS A 315 -7.79 -1.41 2.47
C CYS A 315 -8.48 -2.15 1.33
N SER A 316 -9.67 -1.70 0.93
CA SER A 316 -10.41 -2.25 -0.20
C SER A 316 -9.71 -1.95 -1.53
N ALA A 317 -9.21 -0.73 -1.74
CA ALA A 317 -8.37 -0.39 -2.88
C ALA A 317 -7.14 -1.30 -2.96
N VAL A 318 -6.47 -1.56 -1.83
CA VAL A 318 -5.35 -2.52 -1.76
C VAL A 318 -5.80 -3.93 -2.12
N ALA A 319 -6.93 -4.43 -1.59
CA ALA A 319 -7.38 -5.79 -1.87
C ALA A 319 -7.77 -6.01 -3.35
N HIS A 320 -8.31 -4.97 -4.00
CA HIS A 320 -8.82 -5.07 -5.37
C HIS A 320 -7.79 -4.70 -6.45
N HIS A 321 -6.69 -4.03 -6.11
CA HIS A 321 -5.76 -3.49 -7.11
C HIS A 321 -5.12 -4.56 -8.02
N ASN A 322 -5.11 -5.84 -7.64
CA ASN A 322 -4.56 -6.93 -8.45
C ASN A 322 -5.64 -7.77 -9.18
N ILE A 323 -6.93 -7.48 -8.97
CA ILE A 323 -7.99 -8.21 -9.67
C ILE A 323 -7.93 -7.88 -11.16
N SER A 324 -7.77 -8.94 -11.95
CA SER A 324 -7.78 -8.87 -13.42
C SER A 324 -9.20 -8.90 -13.97
N LYS A 325 -9.41 -8.36 -15.17
CA LYS A 325 -10.70 -8.36 -15.90
C LYS A 325 -11.82 -7.52 -15.26
N VAL A 326 -11.48 -6.65 -14.32
CA VAL A 326 -12.38 -5.59 -13.84
C VAL A 326 -11.96 -4.28 -14.49
N LYS A 327 -12.95 -3.48 -14.87
CA LYS A 327 -12.73 -2.12 -15.37
C LYS A 327 -13.24 -1.10 -14.35
N TYR A 328 -12.31 -0.34 -13.75
CA TYR A 328 -12.58 0.63 -12.70
C TYR A 328 -12.97 1.99 -13.25
N ASP A 329 -13.73 2.74 -12.48
CA ASP A 329 -14.22 4.08 -12.84
C ASP A 329 -13.84 5.09 -11.75
N TYR A 330 -13.21 6.20 -12.14
CA TYR A 330 -12.75 7.22 -11.21
C TYR A 330 -13.90 7.95 -10.50
N SER A 331 -15.13 7.89 -11.03
CA SER A 331 -16.30 8.53 -10.42
C SER A 331 -16.91 7.70 -9.29
N THR A 332 -16.81 6.38 -9.36
CA THR A 332 -17.36 5.46 -8.34
C THR A 332 -16.31 5.10 -7.30
N THR A 333 -15.08 4.81 -7.75
CA THR A 333 -14.04 4.23 -6.91
C THR A 333 -12.70 4.94 -7.14
N PRO A 334 -12.64 6.26 -6.88
CA PRO A 334 -11.52 7.11 -7.27
C PRO A 334 -10.17 6.65 -6.73
N LEU A 335 -10.11 6.15 -5.50
CA LEU A 335 -8.85 5.70 -4.90
C LEU A 335 -8.33 4.42 -5.57
N LEU A 336 -9.18 3.40 -5.77
CA LEU A 336 -8.78 2.18 -6.46
C LEU A 336 -8.39 2.44 -7.92
N TYR A 337 -9.18 3.25 -8.63
CA TYR A 337 -8.85 3.71 -9.98
C TYR A 337 -7.46 4.35 -10.01
N PHE A 338 -7.20 5.26 -9.06
CA PHE A 338 -5.96 5.99 -8.95
C PHE A 338 -4.77 5.09 -8.61
N SER A 339 -4.95 4.12 -7.71
CA SER A 339 -3.94 3.09 -7.40
C SER A 339 -3.56 2.30 -8.63
N VAL A 340 -4.53 1.74 -9.35
CA VAL A 340 -4.27 0.94 -10.55
C VAL A 340 -3.63 1.80 -11.65
N LEU A 341 -4.08 3.04 -11.85
CA LEU A 341 -3.46 3.95 -12.81
C LEU A 341 -1.98 4.15 -12.52
N CYS A 342 -1.63 4.50 -11.28
CA CYS A 342 -0.25 4.81 -10.93
C CYS A 342 0.63 3.56 -10.93
N ASP A 343 0.12 2.40 -10.50
CA ASP A 343 0.87 1.14 -10.48
C ASP A 343 1.27 0.70 -11.89
N GLU A 344 0.32 0.74 -12.84
CA GLU A 344 0.57 0.36 -14.23
C GLU A 344 1.49 1.35 -14.96
N LEU A 345 1.53 2.62 -14.54
CA LEU A 345 2.43 3.63 -15.09
C LEU A 345 3.84 3.58 -14.49
N GLN A 346 4.01 3.05 -13.27
CA GLN A 346 5.29 3.01 -12.59
C GLN A 346 6.20 1.93 -13.18
N ILE A 347 6.71 2.09 -14.40
CA ILE A 347 7.54 1.05 -15.05
C ILE A 347 9.05 1.35 -15.07
N TRP A 348 9.47 2.55 -14.66
CA TRP A 348 10.89 2.95 -14.67
C TRP A 348 11.63 2.46 -13.43
N ASP A 349 12.96 2.42 -13.54
CA ASP A 349 13.86 2.01 -12.46
C ASP A 349 13.42 0.72 -11.75
N ARG A 350 12.83 -0.21 -12.50
CA ARG A 350 12.58 -1.59 -12.06
C ARG A 350 13.82 -2.41 -12.38
N PHE A 351 14.50 -2.88 -11.35
CA PHE A 351 15.69 -3.71 -11.53
C PHE A 351 15.34 -5.17 -11.35
N LEU A 352 15.96 -5.97 -12.20
CA LEU A 352 15.85 -7.42 -12.17
C LEU A 352 16.70 -7.96 -11.00
N SER A 353 16.04 -8.65 -10.08
CA SER A 353 16.59 -9.30 -8.89
C SER A 353 16.03 -10.73 -8.84
N GLY A 354 16.73 -11.69 -8.23
CA GLY A 354 16.36 -13.12 -8.35
C GLY A 354 17.54 -14.02 -8.72
N SER A 355 17.63 -15.25 -8.22
CA SER A 355 18.81 -16.13 -8.44
C SER A 355 19.15 -16.28 -9.93
N GLN A 356 18.13 -16.38 -10.78
CA GLN A 356 18.26 -16.43 -12.24
C GLN A 356 19.06 -15.26 -12.83
N HIS A 357 19.01 -14.06 -12.24
CA HIS A 357 19.79 -12.91 -12.71
C HIS A 357 21.26 -12.95 -12.29
N ILE A 358 21.56 -13.54 -11.12
CA ILE A 358 22.96 -13.84 -10.78
C ILE A 358 23.48 -14.93 -11.71
N GLU A 359 22.68 -15.94 -12.01
CA GLU A 359 23.13 -17.07 -12.85
C GLU A 359 23.36 -16.63 -14.30
N ASN A 360 22.56 -15.70 -14.80
CA ASN A 360 22.60 -15.21 -16.19
C ASN A 360 23.13 -13.78 -16.30
N TRP A 361 23.96 -13.35 -15.33
CA TRP A 361 24.43 -11.96 -15.30
C TRP A 361 25.30 -11.58 -16.51
N ASN A 362 25.89 -12.52 -17.22
CA ASN A 362 26.65 -12.19 -18.42
C ASN A 362 25.77 -12.04 -19.67
N THR A 363 24.47 -12.39 -19.60
CA THR A 363 23.57 -12.46 -20.76
C THR A 363 22.31 -11.60 -20.63
N ILE A 364 21.95 -11.16 -19.43
CA ILE A 364 20.78 -10.31 -19.19
C ILE A 364 21.17 -8.83 -19.24
N GLU A 365 20.37 -8.01 -19.93
CA GLU A 365 20.43 -6.56 -19.79
C GLU A 365 20.01 -6.19 -18.36
N HIS A 366 20.99 -5.90 -17.51
CA HIS A 366 20.86 -5.70 -16.06
C HIS A 366 19.98 -4.54 -15.60
N CYS A 367 19.51 -3.72 -16.53
CA CYS A 367 18.78 -2.52 -16.20
C CYS A 367 17.71 -2.29 -17.27
N MET A 368 16.47 -2.66 -16.99
CA MET A 368 15.31 -2.14 -17.72
C MET A 368 14.87 -0.81 -17.10
N SER A 369 15.82 0.10 -16.80
CA SER A 369 15.46 1.47 -16.46
C SER A 369 14.96 2.12 -17.74
N GLU A 370 13.66 1.99 -17.96
CA GLU A 370 12.98 2.66 -19.06
C GLU A 370 13.19 4.16 -18.91
N GLN A 371 13.72 4.80 -19.95
CA GLN A 371 13.77 6.26 -19.99
C GLN A 371 12.37 6.79 -20.21
N ILE A 372 11.67 7.05 -19.11
CA ILE A 372 10.38 7.71 -19.16
C ILE A 372 10.60 9.21 -19.19
N LEU A 373 10.07 9.80 -20.24
CA LEU A 373 9.97 11.23 -20.38
C LEU A 373 8.57 11.67 -19.98
N THR A 374 8.48 12.73 -19.18
CA THR A 374 7.18 13.26 -18.76
C THR A 374 7.13 14.76 -18.81
N GLU A 375 5.95 15.28 -19.15
CA GLU A 375 5.63 16.69 -19.07
C GLU A 375 4.15 16.89 -18.75
N LYS A 376 3.84 18.02 -18.14
CA LYS A 376 2.45 18.45 -17.97
C LYS A 376 1.99 19.10 -19.27
N VAL A 377 0.89 18.62 -19.85
CA VAL A 377 0.30 19.21 -21.05
C VAL A 377 -1.18 19.53 -20.80
N ASN A 378 -1.77 20.31 -21.70
CA ASN A 378 -3.21 20.57 -21.69
C ASN A 378 -3.83 19.88 -22.90
N ASN A 379 -5.00 19.24 -22.74
CA ASN A 379 -5.76 18.80 -23.90
C ASN A 379 -6.35 20.01 -24.65
N ALA A 380 -7.03 19.74 -25.76
CA ALA A 380 -7.72 20.76 -26.55
C ALA A 380 -8.77 21.55 -25.75
N GLU A 381 -9.27 20.99 -24.65
CA GLU A 381 -10.26 21.60 -23.75
C GLU A 381 -9.61 22.41 -22.61
N GLY A 382 -8.27 22.48 -22.56
CA GLY A 382 -7.54 23.16 -21.49
C GLY A 382 -7.49 22.38 -20.17
N THR A 383 -7.83 21.09 -20.19
CA THR A 383 -7.72 20.21 -19.03
C THR A 383 -6.27 19.75 -18.88
N ASP A 384 -5.76 19.88 -17.66
CA ASP A 384 -4.46 19.36 -17.26
C ASP A 384 -4.43 17.84 -17.40
N LEU A 385 -3.52 17.35 -18.25
CA LEU A 385 -3.20 15.95 -18.36
C LEU A 385 -1.69 15.75 -18.30
N PHE A 386 -1.29 14.54 -17.99
CA PHE A 386 0.11 14.21 -17.88
C PHE A 386 0.54 13.41 -19.11
N ASN A 387 1.60 13.87 -19.78
CA ASN A 387 2.17 13.18 -20.93
C ASN A 387 3.26 12.23 -20.44
N PHE A 388 3.17 10.97 -20.85
CA PHE A 388 4.16 9.92 -20.61
C PHE A 388 4.65 9.37 -21.93
N SER A 389 5.93 9.59 -22.22
CA SER A 389 6.59 9.03 -23.39
C SER A 389 7.50 7.87 -22.97
N VAL A 390 7.25 6.71 -23.56
CA VAL A 390 7.91 5.42 -23.27
C VAL A 390 8.32 4.75 -24.58
N SER A 391 9.14 3.71 -24.56
CA SER A 391 9.41 2.92 -25.76
C SER A 391 8.15 2.22 -26.27
N TYR A 392 8.12 1.92 -27.56
CA TYR A 392 6.97 1.30 -28.24
C TYR A 392 6.46 0.02 -27.54
N ASN A 393 7.36 -0.84 -27.06
CA ASN A 393 6.98 -2.08 -26.37
C ASN A 393 6.20 -1.83 -25.08
N TYR A 394 6.62 -0.83 -24.29
CA TYR A 394 5.92 -0.44 -23.08
C TYR A 394 4.65 0.34 -23.37
N TYR A 395 4.65 1.17 -24.41
CA TYR A 395 3.45 1.86 -24.89
C TYR A 395 2.31 0.86 -25.13
N GLU A 396 2.55 -0.15 -25.98
CA GLU A 396 1.55 -1.18 -26.31
C GLU A 396 1.08 -1.94 -25.07
N LYS A 397 2.02 -2.29 -24.18
CA LYS A 397 1.71 -3.02 -22.93
C LYS A 397 0.85 -2.18 -21.99
N ILE A 398 1.24 -0.94 -21.70
CA ILE A 398 0.54 -0.04 -20.78
C ILE A 398 -0.84 0.30 -21.36
N THR A 399 -0.92 0.73 -22.62
CA THR A 399 -2.20 1.02 -23.28
C THR A 399 -3.15 -0.16 -23.23
N LYS A 400 -2.67 -1.38 -23.52
CA LYS A 400 -3.49 -2.59 -23.44
C LYS A 400 -4.03 -2.83 -22.03
N ILE A 401 -3.19 -2.68 -21.00
CA ILE A 401 -3.60 -2.91 -19.61
C ILE A 401 -4.55 -1.82 -19.14
N LEU A 402 -4.26 -0.54 -19.39
CA LEU A 402 -5.15 0.56 -19.00
C LEU A 402 -6.51 0.46 -19.71
N ASN A 403 -6.55 0.11 -21.00
CA ASN A 403 -7.81 -0.13 -21.73
C ASN A 403 -8.64 -1.27 -21.12
N LEU A 404 -7.96 -2.31 -20.62
CA LEU A 404 -8.61 -3.44 -19.96
C LEU A 404 -9.13 -3.06 -18.57
N ARG A 405 -8.40 -2.23 -17.83
CA ARG A 405 -8.60 -2.05 -16.39
C ARG A 405 -9.25 -0.73 -15.97
N LEU A 406 -9.20 0.31 -16.80
CA LEU A 406 -9.64 1.65 -16.42
C LEU A 406 -10.56 2.26 -17.48
N ASN A 407 -11.69 2.82 -17.05
CA ASN A 407 -12.53 3.66 -17.88
C ASN A 407 -11.86 5.02 -18.09
N GLU A 408 -11.85 5.48 -19.35
CA GLU A 408 -11.48 6.86 -19.72
C GLU A 408 -10.11 7.34 -19.17
N TRP A 409 -9.14 6.43 -19.05
CA TRP A 409 -7.80 6.77 -18.52
C TRP A 409 -7.05 7.78 -19.39
N ASP A 410 -7.38 7.81 -20.68
CA ASP A 410 -6.87 8.72 -21.70
C ASP A 410 -7.28 10.19 -21.46
N LYS A 411 -8.27 10.45 -20.58
CA LYS A 411 -8.59 11.80 -20.11
C LYS A 411 -7.53 12.38 -19.16
N PHE A 412 -6.74 11.52 -18.52
CA PHE A 412 -5.78 11.90 -17.47
C PHE A 412 -4.34 11.72 -17.93
N VAL A 413 -4.13 10.81 -18.88
CA VAL A 413 -2.81 10.42 -19.38
C VAL A 413 -2.78 10.47 -20.89
N ASN A 414 -1.86 11.24 -21.44
CA ASN A 414 -1.44 11.07 -22.83
C ASN A 414 -0.23 10.15 -22.86
N LEU A 415 -0.37 8.98 -23.45
CA LEU A 415 0.74 8.05 -23.64
C LEU A 415 1.29 8.20 -25.07
N SER A 416 2.61 8.31 -25.22
CA SER A 416 3.26 8.34 -26.53
C SER A 416 4.46 7.41 -26.60
N SER A 417 4.79 6.96 -27.81
CA SER A 417 6.02 6.19 -28.07
C SER A 417 7.16 7.11 -28.50
N ILE A 418 8.37 6.87 -27.98
CA ILE A 418 9.62 7.53 -28.42
C ILE A 418 10.30 6.71 -29.52
#